data_AF-A0A2H1WUN8-F1
#
_entry.id   AF-A0A2H1WUN8-F1
#
_cell.length_a   1.000
_cell.length_b   1.000
_cell.length_c   1.000
_cell.angle_alpha   90.00
_cell.angle_beta   90.00
_cell.angle_gamma   90.00
#
_symmetry.space_group_name_H-M   'P 1'
#
loop_
_entity.id
_entity.type
_entity.pdbx_description
1 polymer ?
#
loop_
_entity_poly.entity_id
_entity_poly.type
_entity_poly.pdbx_seq_one_letter_code
_entity_poly.pdbx_strand_id
1 'polypeptide(L)'
;IDDIQDNSILRRGIPVAHSIYGVASTINAANYTMIVALQKTQELGHPMATTVYTEQLLELHRGQGIEIYWRDNFQCPSEEEYKEMTVKSEIFCNVHKHSVIA
;
A
#
# COMPACT_ATOMS: atom_id res chain seq x y z
N ILE A 1 6.72 4.47 1.93
CA ILE A 1 6.70 4.82 0.50
C ILE A 1 5.76 6.00 0.31
N ASP A 2 4.50 5.86 0.72
CA ASP A 2 3.49 6.93 0.87
C ASP A 2 4.04 8.32 1.27
N ASP A 3 4.67 8.47 2.45
CA ASP A 3 5.27 9.75 2.88
C ASP A 3 6.21 10.40 1.86
N ILE A 4 6.94 9.60 1.08
CA ILE A 4 7.84 10.10 0.02
C ILE A 4 7.02 10.54 -1.18
N GLN A 5 6.00 9.76 -1.56
CA GLN A 5 5.13 10.05 -2.69
C GLN A 5 4.29 11.32 -2.48
N ASP A 6 3.98 11.64 -1.23
CA ASP A 6 3.18 12.81 -0.85
C ASP A 6 4.02 14.02 -0.41
N ASN A 7 5.35 13.88 -0.38
CA ASN A 7 6.25 14.89 0.20
C ASN A 7 5.87 15.30 1.63
N SER A 8 5.43 14.32 2.44
CA SER A 8 5.05 14.52 3.83
C SER A 8 6.22 15.00 4.67
N ILE A 9 5.96 15.86 5.66
CA ILE A 9 6.99 16.39 6.57
C ILE A 9 7.04 15.61 7.88
N LEU A 10 5.86 15.18 8.39
CA LEU A 10 5.72 14.48 9.66
C LEU A 10 4.87 13.22 9.48
N ARG A 11 5.19 12.17 10.24
CA ARG A 11 4.32 11.02 10.46
C ARG A 11 4.18 10.77 11.95
N ARG A 12 2.94 10.76 12.45
CA ARG A 12 2.62 10.60 13.89
C ARG A 12 3.36 11.60 14.80
N GLY A 13 3.47 12.86 14.34
CA GLY A 13 4.08 13.95 15.12
C GLY A 13 5.61 13.99 15.10
N ILE A 14 6.29 13.07 14.42
CA ILE A 14 7.76 13.06 14.28
C ILE A 14 8.18 13.17 12.82
N PRO A 15 9.43 13.60 12.52
CA PRO A 15 9.92 13.68 11.14
C PRO A 15 9.81 12.33 10.42
N VAL A 16 9.37 12.39 9.16
CA VAL A 16 9.29 11.24 8.26
C VAL A 16 10.65 10.56 8.08
N ALA A 17 10.66 9.26 7.85
CA ALA A 17 11.90 8.49 7.73
C ALA A 17 12.83 9.03 6.63
N HIS A 18 12.28 9.52 5.52
CA HIS A 18 13.07 10.01 4.38
C HIS A 18 13.74 11.37 4.64
N SER A 19 13.29 12.16 5.61
CA SER A 19 13.98 13.38 6.02
C SER A 19 15.14 13.10 6.98
N ILE A 20 15.12 11.95 7.66
CA ILE A 20 16.17 11.51 8.59
C ILE A 20 17.24 10.69 7.84
N TYR A 21 16.82 9.70 7.06
CA TYR A 21 17.70 8.69 6.44
C TYR A 21 17.91 8.89 4.93
N GLY A 22 17.25 9.89 4.35
CA GLY A 22 17.26 10.15 2.92
C GLY A 22 16.26 9.29 2.14
N VAL A 23 15.86 9.80 0.97
CA VAL A 23 14.87 9.17 0.08
C VAL A 23 15.33 7.80 -0.40
N ALA A 24 16.56 7.70 -0.91
CA ALA A 24 17.09 6.45 -1.47
C ALA A 24 17.10 5.29 -0.44
N SER A 25 17.63 5.54 0.76
CA SER A 25 17.67 4.56 1.84
C SER A 25 16.27 4.12 2.26
N THR A 26 15.35 5.07 2.39
CA THR A 26 13.97 4.80 2.82
C THR A 26 13.20 3.98 1.78
N ILE A 27 13.39 4.26 0.48
CA ILE A 27 12.82 3.44 -0.61
C ILE A 27 13.38 2.03 -0.56
N ASN A 28 14.71 1.89 -0.47
CA ASN A 28 15.35 0.57 -0.43
C ASN A 28 14.87 -0.26 0.77
N ALA A 29 14.82 0.35 1.97
CA ALA A 29 14.35 -0.31 3.19
C ALA A 29 12.88 -0.71 3.11
N ALA A 30 12.01 0.14 2.56
CA ALA A 30 10.60 -0.19 2.39
C ALA A 30 10.39 -1.33 1.39
N ASN A 31 11.11 -1.31 0.25
CA ASN A 31 11.06 -2.39 -0.73
C ASN A 31 11.57 -3.71 -0.15
N TYR A 32 12.69 -3.68 0.58
CA TYR A 32 13.18 -4.84 1.31
C TYR A 32 12.13 -5.40 2.28
N THR A 33 11.46 -4.53 3.04
CA THR A 33 10.40 -4.94 3.98
C THR A 33 9.22 -5.61 3.28
N MET A 34 8.83 -5.15 2.07
CA MET A 34 7.81 -5.83 1.25
C MET A 34 8.24 -7.25 0.84
N ILE A 35 9.52 -7.46 0.54
CA ILE A 35 10.03 -8.81 0.24
C ILE A 35 10.10 -9.69 1.48
N VAL A 36 10.47 -9.14 2.64
CA VAL A 36 10.42 -9.87 3.92
C VAL A 36 8.99 -10.30 4.26
N ALA A 37 7.98 -9.44 4.01
CA ALA A 37 6.58 -9.80 4.21
C ALA A 37 6.14 -10.96 3.31
N LEU A 38 6.60 -11.00 2.05
CA LEU A 38 6.38 -12.16 1.16
C LEU A 38 7.06 -13.43 1.72
N GLN A 39 8.30 -13.34 2.18
CA GLN A 39 8.99 -14.48 2.81
C GLN A 39 8.18 -15.01 4.01
N LYS A 40 7.70 -14.13 4.89
CA LYS A 40 6.85 -14.51 6.04
C LYS A 40 5.51 -15.09 5.62
N THR A 41 4.94 -14.62 4.51
CA THR A 41 3.71 -15.19 3.94
C THR A 41 3.94 -16.61 3.46
N GLN A 42 5.08 -16.90 2.82
CA GLN A 42 5.43 -18.25 2.36
C GLN A 42 5.66 -19.22 3.54
N GLU A 43 6.22 -18.73 4.66
CA GLU A 43 6.40 -19.50 5.90
C GLU A 43 5.07 -20.00 6.51
N LEU A 44 3.92 -19.41 6.15
CA LEU A 44 2.60 -19.88 6.62
C LEU A 44 2.25 -21.28 6.09
N GLY A 45 2.89 -21.75 5.02
CA GLY A 45 2.66 -23.08 4.44
C GLY A 45 1.26 -23.29 3.83
N HIS A 46 0.43 -22.24 3.77
CA HIS A 46 -0.90 -22.31 3.19
C HIS A 46 -0.84 -22.05 1.67
N PRO A 47 -1.44 -22.92 0.83
CA PRO A 47 -1.29 -22.84 -0.63
C PRO A 47 -1.80 -21.53 -1.24
N MET A 48 -2.76 -20.86 -0.59
CA MET A 48 -3.30 -19.57 -1.05
C MET A 48 -2.61 -18.34 -0.46
N ALA A 49 -1.70 -18.49 0.51
CA ALA A 49 -1.13 -17.33 1.20
C ALA A 49 -0.41 -16.37 0.25
N THR A 50 0.43 -16.91 -0.63
CA THR A 50 1.16 -16.11 -1.64
C THR A 50 0.21 -15.46 -2.66
N THR A 51 -0.86 -16.17 -3.05
CA THR A 51 -1.87 -15.63 -3.98
C THR A 51 -2.58 -14.44 -3.36
N VAL A 52 -3.12 -14.60 -2.15
CA VAL A 52 -3.81 -13.53 -1.41
C VAL A 52 -2.86 -12.34 -1.21
N TYR A 53 -1.63 -12.58 -0.75
CA TYR A 53 -0.64 -11.51 -0.59
C TYR A 53 -0.40 -10.73 -1.87
N THR A 54 -0.21 -11.43 -2.99
CA THR A 54 0.04 -10.81 -4.29
C THR A 54 -1.17 -10.00 -4.77
N GLU A 55 -2.37 -10.55 -4.64
CA GLU A 55 -3.62 -9.87 -5.00
C GLU A 55 -3.85 -8.61 -4.16
N GLN A 56 -3.67 -8.69 -2.84
CA GLN A 56 -3.82 -7.53 -1.96
C GLN A 56 -2.75 -6.46 -2.25
N LEU A 57 -1.51 -6.86 -2.51
CA LEU A 57 -0.45 -5.91 -2.85
C LEU A 57 -0.71 -5.23 -4.21
N LEU A 58 -1.27 -5.94 -5.19
CA LEU A 58 -1.68 -5.36 -6.48
C LEU A 58 -2.82 -4.36 -6.32
N GLU A 59 -3.86 -4.68 -5.56
CA GLU A 59 -4.97 -3.75 -5.30
C GLU A 59 -4.49 -2.47 -4.60
N LEU A 60 -3.60 -2.61 -3.60
CA LEU A 60 -2.99 -1.46 -2.94
C LEU A 60 -2.25 -0.54 -3.91
N HIS A 61 -1.43 -1.10 -4.81
CA HIS A 61 -0.71 -0.30 -5.80
C HIS A 61 -1.66 0.34 -6.83
N ARG A 62 -2.76 -0.33 -7.19
CA ARG A 62 -3.78 0.24 -8.08
C ARG A 62 -4.48 1.43 -7.42
N GLY A 63 -4.91 1.29 -6.16
CA GLY A 63 -5.51 2.37 -5.38
C GLY A 63 -4.58 3.58 -5.28
N GLN A 64 -3.36 3.37 -4.79
CA GLN A 64 -2.35 4.43 -4.66
C GLN A 64 -2.03 5.08 -6.01
N GLY A 65 -1.92 4.28 -7.09
CA GLY A 65 -1.63 4.79 -8.43
C GLY A 65 -2.72 5.71 -8.96
N ILE A 66 -3.99 5.39 -8.68
CA ILE A 66 -5.13 6.22 -9.06
C ILE A 66 -5.10 7.55 -8.30
N GLU A 67 -4.83 7.52 -6.99
CA GLU A 67 -4.72 8.73 -6.17
C GLU A 67 -3.60 9.66 -6.67
N ILE A 68 -2.41 9.11 -6.92
CA ILE A 68 -1.28 9.86 -7.50
C ILE A 68 -1.64 10.45 -8.85
N TYR A 69 -2.30 9.66 -9.71
CA TYR A 69 -2.73 10.13 -11.04
C TYR A 69 -3.69 11.32 -10.94
N TRP A 70 -4.72 11.24 -10.10
CA TRP A 70 -5.66 12.33 -9.91
C TRP A 70 -4.98 13.60 -9.38
N ARG A 71 -4.11 13.45 -8.38
CA ARG A 71 -3.36 14.56 -7.80
C ARG A 71 -2.45 15.24 -8.82
N ASP A 72 -1.64 14.47 -9.55
CA ASP A 72 -0.63 15.01 -10.44
C ASP A 72 -1.23 15.57 -11.75
N ASN A 73 -2.46 15.15 -12.11
CA ASN A 73 -3.20 15.66 -13.26
C ASN A 73 -4.32 16.65 -12.90
N PHE A 74 -4.40 17.09 -11.63
CA PHE A 74 -5.41 18.04 -11.14
C PHE A 74 -6.86 17.61 -11.43
N GLN A 75 -7.11 16.29 -11.43
CA GLN A 75 -8.42 15.72 -11.67
C GLN A 75 -9.13 15.47 -10.33
N CYS A 76 -10.28 16.12 -10.12
CA CYS A 76 -11.12 15.85 -8.96
C CYS A 76 -12.00 14.62 -9.27
N PRO A 77 -11.90 13.52 -8.49
CA PRO A 77 -12.78 12.36 -8.67
C PRO A 77 -14.20 12.68 -8.19
N SER A 78 -15.17 11.93 -8.70
CA SER A 78 -16.48 11.83 -8.06
C SER A 78 -16.36 11.16 -6.69
N GLU A 79 -17.36 11.36 -5.83
CA GLU A 79 -17.41 10.72 -4.51
C GLU A 79 -17.39 9.18 -4.62
N GLU A 80 -18.05 8.63 -5.64
CA GLU A 80 -18.09 7.19 -5.90
C GLU A 80 -16.71 6.64 -6.29
N GLU A 81 -16.02 7.30 -7.22
CA GLU A 81 -14.64 6.95 -7.60
C GLU A 81 -13.69 7.03 -6.40
N TYR A 82 -13.81 8.09 -5.58
CA TYR A 82 -12.99 8.25 -4.39
C TYR A 82 -13.22 7.13 -3.36
N LYS A 83 -14.48 6.73 -3.14
CA LYS A 83 -14.84 5.59 -2.28
C LYS A 83 -14.23 4.29 -2.80
N GLU A 84 -14.33 4.01 -4.10
CA GLU A 84 -13.75 2.81 -4.70
C GLU A 84 -12.23 2.78 -4.57
N MET A 85 -11.56 3.90 -4.80
CA MET A 85 -10.11 4.02 -4.64
C MET A 85 -9.71 3.76 -3.18
N THR A 86 -10.41 4.34 -2.21
CA THR A 86 -10.13 4.16 -0.77
C THR A 86 -10.19 2.69 -0.38
N VAL A 87 -11.18 1.94 -0.87
CA VAL A 87 -11.31 0.50 -0.61
C VAL A 87 -10.13 -0.30 -1.17
N LYS A 88 -9.56 0.10 -2.32
CA LYS A 88 -8.40 -0.57 -2.94
C LYS A 88 -7.09 -0.25 -2.22
N SER A 89 -6.92 0.98 -1.74
CA SER A 89 -5.71 1.42 -1.03
C SER A 89 -5.58 0.84 0.39
N GLU A 90 -6.65 0.27 0.95
CA GLU A 90 -6.63 -0.37 2.28
C GLU A 90 -6.44 -1.89 2.22
N ILE A 91 -5.34 -2.37 2.83
CA ILE A 91 -4.92 -3.80 2.85
C ILE A 91 -5.97 -4.75 3.48
N PHE A 92 -6.97 -4.24 4.21
CA PHE A 92 -7.87 -5.08 5.01
C PHE A 92 -9.37 -4.99 4.69
N CYS A 93 -9.81 -4.06 3.83
CA CYS A 93 -11.25 -3.91 3.56
C CYS A 93 -11.83 -5.08 2.74
N ASN A 94 -11.03 -5.75 1.90
CA ASN A 94 -11.52 -6.83 1.04
C ASN A 94 -11.53 -8.24 1.67
N VAL A 95 -11.00 -8.42 2.89
CA VAL A 95 -10.99 -9.74 3.56
C VAL A 95 -12.42 -10.23 3.86
N HIS A 96 -13.42 -9.34 3.90
CA HIS A 96 -14.83 -9.72 4.07
C HIS A 96 -15.46 -10.41 2.84
N LYS A 97 -14.81 -10.44 1.67
CA LYS A 97 -15.31 -11.23 0.52
C LYS A 97 -14.85 -12.68 0.53
N HIS A 98 -13.89 -13.05 1.38
CA HIS A 98 -13.35 -14.42 1.46
C HIS A 98 -13.47 -15.06 2.85
N SER A 99 -14.41 -14.61 3.68
CA SER A 99 -14.85 -15.31 4.90
C SER A 99 -15.58 -16.65 4.64
N VAL A 100 -15.24 -17.36 3.54
CA VAL A 100 -15.69 -18.73 3.24
C VAL A 100 -14.51 -19.71 3.20
N ILE A 101 -13.31 -19.32 3.64
CA ILE A 101 -12.19 -20.26 3.80
C ILE A 101 -11.60 -20.15 5.20
N ALA A 102 -12.36 -20.66 6.18
CA ALA A 102 -11.90 -21.44 7.35
C ALA A 102 -13.12 -21.78 8.22
#